data_AF-A0A259PIC8-F1
#
_entry.id   AF-A0A259PIC8-F1
#
_cell.length_a   1.000
_cell.length_b   1.000
_cell.length_c   1.000
_cell.angle_alpha   90.00
_cell.angle_beta   90.00
_cell.angle_gamma   90.00
#
_symmetry.space_group_name_H-M   'P 1'
#
loop_
_entity.id
_entity.type
_entity.pdbx_description
1 polymer ?
#
loop_
_entity_poly.entity_id
_entity_poly.type
_entity_poly.pdbx_seq_one_letter_code
_entity_poly.pdbx_strand_id
1 'polypeptide(L)' 'QALLDAVRQAGVPHDARAFRPHVTLARRAQAALPPEAFVPVAWFADALSLAQSVPGSGRYAVLDNWRLAQGR' A
#
# COMPACT_ATOMS: atom_id res chain seq x y z
N GLN A 1 -1.08 9.64 -8.28
CA GLN A 1 -0.84 9.91 -9.71
C GLN A 1 0.66 10.08 -10.00
N ALA A 2 1.35 11.04 -9.39
CA ALA A 2 2.78 11.30 -9.63
C ALA A 2 3.71 10.06 -9.57
N LEU A 3 3.59 9.21 -8.53
CA LEU A 3 4.40 7.99 -8.43
C LEU A 3 4.15 7.01 -9.58
N LEU A 4 2.88 6.82 -9.97
CA LEU A 4 2.52 5.92 -11.05
C LEU A 4 3.07 6.41 -12.40
N ASP A 5 3.07 7.72 -12.62
CA ASP A 5 3.61 8.30 -13.85
C ASP A 5 5.13 8.15 -13.92
N ALA A 6 5.84 8.33 -12.79
CA ALA A 6 7.27 8.05 -12.70
C ALA A 6 7.60 6.56 -12.97
N VAL A 7 6.82 5.63 -12.40
CA VAL A 7 6.96 4.18 -12.64
C VAL A 7 6.77 3.85 -14.13
N ARG A 8 5.79 4.48 -14.78
CA ARG A 8 5.55 4.32 -16.23
C ARG A 8 6.70 4.84 -17.07
N GLN A 9 7.21 6.03 -16.77
CA GLN A 9 8.35 6.63 -17.48
C GLN A 9 9.62 5.79 -17.35
N ALA A 10 9.80 5.15 -16.18
CA ALA A 10 10.92 4.23 -15.95
C ALA A 10 10.75 2.86 -16.63
N GLY A 11 9.62 2.59 -17.31
CA GLY A 11 9.36 1.31 -17.97
C GLY A 11 9.15 0.13 -17.00
N VAL A 12 8.87 0.41 -15.72
CA VAL A 12 8.68 -0.63 -14.71
C VAL A 12 7.26 -1.22 -14.85
N PRO A 13 7.11 -2.56 -14.91
CA PRO A 13 5.80 -3.20 -14.90
C PRO A 13 4.97 -2.77 -13.69
N HIS A 14 3.71 -2.43 -13.92
CA HIS A 14 2.81 -1.95 -12.87
C HIS A 14 1.40 -2.47 -13.09
N ASP A 15 0.60 -2.40 -12.03
CA ASP A 15 -0.82 -2.75 -12.07
C ASP A 15 -1.62 -1.64 -12.76
N ALA A 16 -2.33 -1.98 -13.84
CA ALA A 16 -3.15 -1.03 -14.60
C ALA A 16 -4.51 -0.73 -13.96
N ARG A 17 -4.90 -1.45 -12.89
CA ARG A 17 -6.17 -1.22 -12.20
C ARG A 17 -6.18 0.15 -11.53
N ALA A 18 -7.36 0.78 -11.51
CA ALA A 18 -7.55 2.04 -10.81
C ALA A 18 -7.17 1.91 -9.32
N PHE A 19 -6.45 2.90 -8.81
CA PHE A 19 -6.00 2.91 -7.41
C PHE A 19 -7.20 3.04 -6.46
N ARG A 20 -7.37 2.03 -5.59
CA ARG A 20 -8.35 2.02 -4.50
C ARG A 20 -7.58 1.89 -3.19
N PRO A 21 -7.31 2.98 -2.45
CA PRO A 21 -6.52 2.92 -1.22
C PRO A 21 -7.26 2.08 -0.17
N HIS A 22 -6.61 1.04 0.35
CA HIS A 22 -7.17 0.16 1.37
C HIS A 22 -6.07 -0.55 2.14
N VAL A 23 -6.41 -1.07 3.32
CA VAL A 23 -5.58 -2.01 4.09
C VAL A 23 -6.23 -3.38 4.03
N THR A 24 -5.50 -4.39 3.55
CA THR A 24 -6.01 -5.77 3.53
C THR A 24 -5.98 -6.34 4.95
N LEU A 25 -7.15 -6.64 5.52
CA LEU A 25 -7.27 -7.26 6.85
C LEU A 25 -7.26 -8.80 6.79
N ALA A 26 -7.92 -9.36 5.77
CA ALA A 26 -8.02 -10.80 5.56
C ALA A 26 -7.95 -11.14 4.06
N ARG A 27 -7.44 -12.31 3.74
CA ARG A 27 -7.42 -12.87 2.37
C ARG A 27 -8.26 -14.15 2.36
N ARG A 28 -8.86 -14.49 1.22
CA ARG A 28 -9.77 -15.64 1.08
C ARG A 28 -10.94 -15.60 2.09
N ALA A 29 -11.51 -14.40 2.25
CA ALA A 29 -12.51 -14.08 3.26
C ALA A 29 -13.93 -13.98 2.67
N GLN A 30 -14.28 -14.80 1.68
CA GLN A 30 -15.56 -14.69 0.96
C GLN A 30 -16.79 -14.89 1.88
N ALA A 31 -16.65 -15.67 2.95
CA ALA A 31 -17.70 -15.90 3.94
C ALA A 31 -17.58 -15.00 5.20
N ALA A 32 -16.70 -14.00 5.17
CA ALA A 32 -16.53 -13.11 6.32
C ALA A 32 -17.75 -12.17 6.46
N LEU A 33 -18.19 -11.97 7.71
CA LEU A 33 -19.16 -10.96 8.09
C LEU A 33 -18.38 -9.74 8.60
N PRO A 34 -18.24 -8.66 7.81
CA PRO A 34 -17.58 -7.46 8.30
C PRO A 34 -18.42 -6.80 9.40
N PRO A 35 -17.79 -6.11 10.36
CA PRO A 35 -18.54 -5.33 11.35
C PRO A 35 -19.32 -4.21 10.65
N GLU A 36 -20.53 -3.91 11.14
CA GLU A 36 -21.38 -2.85 10.61
C GLU A 36 -20.82 -1.44 10.89
N ALA A 37 -19.99 -1.31 11.94
CA ALA A 37 -19.34 -0.08 12.32
C ALA A 37 -17.90 -0.33 12.75
N PHE A 38 -17.02 0.63 12.46
CA PHE A 38 -15.66 0.67 13.01
C PHE A 38 -15.32 2.11 13.40
N VAL A 39 -14.56 2.28 14.47
CA VAL A 39 -14.07 3.59 14.87
C VAL A 39 -12.99 4.05 13.88
N PRO A 40 -13.08 5.27 13.31
CA PRO A 40 -12.07 5.76 12.39
C PRO A 40 -10.66 5.74 13.01
N VAL A 41 -9.70 5.21 12.26
CA VAL A 41 -8.28 5.24 12.65
C VAL A 41 -7.67 6.51 12.10
N ALA A 42 -7.44 7.49 12.98
CA ALA A 42 -6.67 8.68 12.64
C ALA A 42 -5.18 8.33 12.62
N TRP A 43 -4.55 8.45 11.46
CA TRP A 43 -3.14 8.17 11.26
C TRP A 43 -2.54 9.12 10.23
N PHE A 44 -1.30 9.52 10.47
CA PHE A 44 -0.43 10.24 9.54
C PHE A 44 0.72 9.36 9.03
N ALA A 45 0.80 9.14 7.71
CA ALA A 45 1.95 8.48 7.09
C ALA A 45 3.11 9.47 6.95
N ASP A 46 4.24 9.20 7.61
CA ASP A 46 5.42 10.06 7.64
C ASP A 46 6.54 9.62 6.69
N ALA A 47 6.34 8.49 6.01
CA ALA A 47 7.28 7.92 5.06
C ALA A 47 6.58 7.09 3.98
N LEU A 48 7.29 6.92 2.88
CA LEU A 48 6.99 5.97 1.81
C LEU A 48 8.14 4.95 1.75
N SER A 49 7.81 3.65 1.76
CA SER A 49 8.82 2.59 1.64
C SER A 49 8.70 1.86 0.31
N LEU A 50 9.84 1.59 -0.33
CA LEU A 50 9.93 0.58 -1.37
C LEU A 50 10.15 -0.76 -0.70
N ALA A 51 9.23 -1.71 -0.93
CA ALA A 51 9.28 -3.02 -0.29
C ALA A 51 9.23 -4.15 -1.31
N GLN A 52 10.00 -5.20 -1.05
CA GLN A 52 10.01 -6.45 -1.80
C GLN A 52 9.19 -7.50 -1.06
N SER A 53 8.25 -8.14 -1.75
CA SER A 53 7.58 -9.33 -1.23
C SER A 53 8.57 -10.48 -1.15
N VAL A 54 8.61 -11.20 -0.02
CA VAL A 54 9.42 -12.42 0.13
C VAL A 54 8.49 -13.63 -0.06
N PRO A 55 8.52 -14.31 -1.23
CA PRO A 55 7.56 -15.37 -1.55
C PRO A 55 7.54 -16.47 -0.50
N GLY A 56 6.35 -16.99 -0.19
CA GLY A 56 6.14 -18.06 0.78
C GLY A 56 6.27 -17.66 2.26
N SER A 57 6.87 -16.51 2.57
CA SER A 57 7.09 -16.10 3.96
C SER A 57 5.97 -15.26 4.58
N GLY A 58 5.13 -14.63 3.73
CA GLY A 58 4.16 -13.63 4.18
C GLY A 58 4.80 -12.31 4.65
N ARG A 59 6.11 -12.11 4.42
CA ARG A 59 6.86 -10.93 4.85
C ARG A 59 7.23 -10.01 3.68
N TYR A 60 7.54 -8.77 4.03
CA TYR A 60 8.13 -7.78 3.15
C TYR A 60 9.54 -7.43 3.64
N ALA A 61 10.50 -7.34 2.73
CA ALA A 61 11.80 -6.72 2.99
C ALA A 61 11.74 -5.26 2.53
N VAL A 62 12.11 -4.32 3.40
CA VAL A 62 12.21 -2.90 3.03
C VAL A 62 13.52 -2.71 2.27
N LEU A 63 13.43 -2.22 1.03
CA LEU A 63 14.59 -1.93 0.19
C LEU A 63 15.06 -0.49 0.34
N ASP A 64 14.10 0.44 0.49
CA ASP A 64 14.39 1.86 0.70
C ASP A 64 13.21 2.55 1.40
N ASN A 65 13.46 3.72 1.99
CA ASN A 65 12.48 4.48 2.74
C ASN A 65 12.71 5.99 2.65
N TRP A 66 11.72 6.72 2.13
CA TRP A 66 11.77 8.18 2.00
C TRP A 66 10.83 8.84 2.99
N ARG A 67 11.34 9.82 3.76
CA ARG A 67 10.49 10.67 4.61
C ARG A 67 9.60 11.53 3.74
N LEU A 68 8.30 11.56 4.05
CA LEU A 68 7.38 12.48 3.41
C LEU A 68 7.52 13.84 4.08
N ALA A 69 7.74 14.88 3.28
CA ALA A 69 7.70 16.24 3.79
C ALA A 69 6.34 16.48 4.46
N GLN A 70 6.36 16.91 5.71
CA GLN A 70 5.16 17.39 6.39
C GLN A 70 4.66 18.59 5.59
N GLY A 71 3.45 18.49 5.04
CA GLY A 71 2.77 19.67 4.48
C GLY A 71 2.65 20.70 5.60
N ARG A 72 3.11 21.93 5.33
CA ARG A 72 2.87 23.09 6.20
C ARG A 72 1.40 23.47 6.21
#